data_AF-A0A2P4SK02-F1
#
_entry.id   AF-A0A2P4SK02-F1
#
_cell.length_a   1.000
_cell.length_b   1.000
_cell.length_c   1.000
_cell.angle_alpha   90.00
_cell.angle_beta   90.00
_cell.angle_gamma   90.00
#
_symmetry.space_group_name_H-M   'P 1'
#
loop_
_entity.id
_entity.type
_entity.pdbx_description
1 polymer ?
#
loop_
_entity_poly.entity_id
_entity_poly.type
_entity_poly.pdbx_seq_one_letter_code
_entity_poly.pdbx_strand_id
1 'polypeptide(L)'
;MRAALRAVPLMAAAVARSGGGPKRARTEPAPRIGTHDGTFHCDEALACYLLRLLPRYRPHPIPQQDAEVVRTRDPQRLAQCDVLVDVGGEYDPERHRYDHHQRSFAQSMQSLQPSKPWTTKLSSAGLVYCHFGSEILAGLLGQPEDSPVVTALYDK
;
A
#
# COMPACT_ATOMS: atom_id res chain seq x y z
N MET A 1 64.29 23.39 42.89
CA MET A 1 64.59 23.80 41.51
C MET A 1 63.28 24.05 40.78
N ARG A 2 63.04 25.30 40.37
CA ARG A 2 61.80 25.76 39.72
C ARG A 2 61.83 25.40 38.23
N ALA A 3 60.86 24.62 37.76
CA ALA A 3 60.58 24.48 36.33
C ALA A 3 59.41 25.41 35.98
N ALA A 4 59.67 26.39 35.12
CA ALA A 4 58.68 27.34 34.63
C ALA A 4 57.76 26.66 33.61
N LEU A 5 56.46 26.52 33.94
CA LEU A 5 55.44 26.21 32.94
C LEU A 5 55.17 27.47 32.11
N ARG A 6 55.35 27.37 30.79
CA ARG A 6 54.86 28.35 29.83
C ARG A 6 53.34 28.31 29.78
N ALA A 7 52.70 29.45 30.02
CA ALA A 7 51.28 29.64 29.77
C ALA A 7 51.02 29.69 28.25
N VAL A 8 50.10 28.84 27.76
CA VAL A 8 49.51 28.94 26.42
C VAL A 8 48.12 29.56 26.61
N PRO A 9 47.75 30.65 25.91
CA PRO A 9 46.46 31.27 26.11
C PRO A 9 45.33 30.41 25.54
N LEU A 10 44.27 30.26 26.34
CA LEU A 10 43.02 29.60 25.97
C LEU A 10 42.26 30.49 24.97
N MET A 11 42.17 30.07 23.71
CA MET A 11 41.28 30.70 22.71
C MET A 11 39.85 30.22 22.98
N ALA A 12 38.99 31.13 23.45
CA ALA A 12 37.55 30.91 23.49
C ALA A 12 36.98 31.06 22.07
N ALA A 13 36.56 29.95 21.45
CA ALA A 13 35.79 29.97 20.22
C ALA A 13 34.29 29.86 20.56
N ALA A 14 33.52 30.86 20.14
CA ALA A 14 32.09 30.99 20.36
C ALA A 14 31.29 29.83 19.74
N VAL A 15 30.37 29.26 20.51
CA VAL A 15 29.36 28.32 20.01
C VAL A 15 28.35 29.10 19.17
N ALA A 16 28.43 28.97 17.85
CA ALA A 16 27.36 29.39 16.96
C ALA A 16 26.15 28.47 17.16
N ARG A 17 25.09 29.02 17.76
CA ARG A 17 23.79 28.35 17.83
C ARG A 17 23.18 28.31 16.43
N SER A 18 23.24 27.17 15.76
CA SER A 18 22.42 26.91 14.58
C SER A 18 20.97 26.64 15.04
N GLY A 19 20.14 27.67 14.95
CA GLY A 19 18.70 27.56 15.08
C GLY A 19 18.13 26.77 13.91
N GLY A 20 17.95 25.47 14.09
CA GLY A 20 17.14 24.62 13.23
C GLY A 20 16.13 23.89 14.10
N GLY A 21 14.93 24.46 14.26
CA GLY A 21 13.81 23.72 14.87
C GLY A 21 13.50 22.46 14.06
N PRO A 22 12.87 21.43 14.65
CA PRO A 22 12.52 20.21 13.94
C PRO A 22 11.67 20.55 12.72
N LYS A 23 12.18 20.26 11.52
CA LYS A 23 11.42 20.35 10.28
C LYS A 23 10.23 19.39 10.43
N ARG A 24 9.00 19.92 10.43
CA ARG A 24 7.80 19.09 10.30
C ARG A 24 7.98 18.21 9.07
N ALA A 25 7.89 16.89 9.24
CA ALA A 25 7.89 15.96 8.13
C ALA A 25 6.81 16.39 7.13
N ARG A 26 7.17 16.49 5.86
CA ARG A 26 6.19 16.65 4.78
C ARG A 26 5.28 15.43 4.86
N THR A 27 4.00 15.63 5.16
CA THR A 27 2.98 14.61 4.94
C THR A 27 2.86 14.45 3.43
N GLU A 28 3.45 13.37 2.91
CA GLU A 28 3.12 12.92 1.57
C GLU A 28 1.59 12.77 1.46
N PRO A 29 0.98 13.09 0.31
CA PRO A 29 -0.46 12.93 0.12
C PRO A 29 -0.86 11.47 0.40
N ALA A 30 -2.03 11.26 0.99
CA ALA A 30 -2.54 9.93 1.25
C ALA A 30 -2.65 9.13 -0.08
N PRO A 31 -2.30 7.83 -0.09
CA PRO A 31 -2.49 6.98 -1.26
C PRO A 31 -3.94 7.01 -1.74
N ARG A 32 -4.17 6.77 -3.03
CA ARG A 32 -5.48 6.83 -3.68
C ARG A 32 -5.87 5.52 -4.32
N ILE A 33 -7.06 5.04 -3.95
CA ILE A 33 -7.73 3.88 -4.54
C ILE A 33 -8.82 4.41 -5.47
N GLY A 34 -8.66 4.23 -6.78
CA GLY A 34 -9.67 4.59 -7.77
C GLY A 34 -10.66 3.47 -8.01
N THR A 35 -11.95 3.80 -8.03
CA THR A 35 -13.03 2.86 -8.42
C THR A 35 -14.17 3.60 -9.14
N HIS A 36 -15.14 2.87 -9.68
CA HIS A 36 -16.24 3.49 -10.44
C HIS A 36 -17.20 4.28 -9.55
N ASP A 37 -17.91 5.24 -10.17
CA ASP A 37 -18.94 6.09 -9.55
C ASP A 37 -20.38 5.59 -9.80
N GLY A 38 -20.51 4.31 -10.15
CA GLY A 38 -21.80 3.65 -10.36
C GLY A 38 -22.46 3.14 -9.08
N THR A 39 -23.47 2.27 -9.26
CA THR A 39 -24.11 1.49 -8.19
C THR A 39 -23.05 0.82 -7.32
N PHE A 40 -23.24 0.82 -6.00
CA PHE A 40 -22.32 0.10 -5.11
C PHE A 40 -22.45 -1.41 -5.30
N HIS A 41 -21.34 -2.08 -5.58
CA HIS A 41 -21.26 -3.54 -5.55
C HIS A 41 -20.42 -3.99 -4.34
N CYS A 42 -20.57 -5.25 -3.98
CA CYS A 42 -19.72 -5.83 -2.93
C CYS A 42 -18.27 -5.99 -3.41
N ASP A 43 -18.04 -6.04 -4.72
CA ASP A 43 -16.74 -6.28 -5.29
C ASP A 43 -15.76 -5.13 -5.02
N GLU A 44 -16.10 -3.91 -5.46
CA GLU A 44 -15.22 -2.76 -5.24
C GLU A 44 -15.14 -2.36 -3.77
N ALA A 45 -16.22 -2.55 -3.02
CA ALA A 45 -16.23 -2.30 -1.57
C ALA A 45 -15.26 -3.23 -0.83
N LEU A 46 -15.28 -4.54 -1.14
CA LEU A 46 -14.37 -5.51 -0.54
C LEU A 46 -12.93 -5.28 -1.01
N ALA A 47 -12.71 -4.99 -2.30
CA ALA A 47 -11.39 -4.68 -2.83
C ALA A 47 -10.76 -3.46 -2.13
N CYS A 48 -11.52 -2.38 -1.95
CA CYS A 48 -11.06 -1.19 -1.21
C CYS A 48 -10.73 -1.51 0.25
N TYR A 49 -11.55 -2.32 0.92
CA TYR A 49 -11.29 -2.75 2.29
C TYR A 49 -10.01 -3.57 2.40
N LEU A 50 -9.84 -4.59 1.55
CA LEU A 50 -8.65 -5.44 1.52
C LEU A 50 -7.38 -4.63 1.29
N LEU A 51 -7.39 -3.69 0.33
CA LEU A 51 -6.26 -2.79 0.09
C LEU A 51 -5.91 -1.98 1.33
N ARG A 52 -6.90 -1.41 2.04
CA ARG A 52 -6.70 -0.65 3.29
C ARG A 52 -6.22 -1.48 4.47
N LEU A 53 -6.14 -2.81 4.37
CA LEU A 53 -5.47 -3.64 5.38
C LEU A 53 -3.94 -3.63 5.22
N LEU A 54 -3.44 -3.22 4.05
CA LEU A 54 -2.03 -3.21 3.73
C LEU A 54 -1.35 -1.92 4.23
N PRO A 55 -0.15 -1.98 4.83
CA PRO A 55 0.51 -0.80 5.42
C PRO A 55 0.66 0.39 4.46
N ARG A 56 0.92 0.10 3.17
CA ARG A 56 1.07 1.10 2.11
C ARG A 56 -0.19 1.89 1.80
N TYR A 57 -1.37 1.36 2.10
CA TYR A 57 -2.66 2.04 1.96
C TYR A 57 -3.27 2.41 3.32
N ARG A 58 -2.53 2.15 4.40
CA ARG A 58 -2.86 2.49 5.79
C ARG A 58 -1.64 3.06 6.51
N PRO A 59 -1.11 4.21 6.07
CA PRO A 59 0.13 4.76 6.59
C PRO A 59 0.05 5.18 8.06
N HIS A 60 -1.15 5.31 8.64
CA HIS A 60 -1.34 5.73 10.03
C HIS A 60 -2.15 4.69 10.84
N PRO A 61 -1.82 4.48 12.12
CA PRO A 61 -2.63 3.64 13.02
C PRO A 61 -4.03 4.18 13.33
N ILE A 62 -4.37 5.41 12.88
CA ILE A 62 -5.68 6.02 13.08
C ILE A 62 -6.49 5.88 11.78
N PRO A 63 -7.71 5.31 11.81
CA PRO A 63 -8.51 5.00 10.60
C PRO A 63 -8.82 6.18 9.67
N GLN A 64 -8.67 7.41 10.16
CA GLN A 64 -9.02 8.64 9.44
C GLN A 64 -7.95 9.05 8.40
N GLN A 65 -6.84 8.31 8.30
CA GLN A 65 -5.75 8.56 7.36
C GLN A 65 -5.45 7.35 6.47
N ASP A 66 -6.41 6.46 6.29
CA ASP A 66 -6.35 5.41 5.27
C ASP A 66 -6.33 6.04 3.87
N ALA A 67 -5.94 5.24 2.87
CA ALA A 67 -5.96 5.64 1.47
C ALA A 67 -7.32 6.26 1.07
N GLU A 68 -7.28 7.40 0.38
CA GLU A 68 -8.46 8.07 -0.17
C GLU A 68 -9.13 7.17 -1.23
N VAL A 69 -10.44 6.95 -1.13
CA VAL A 69 -11.20 6.25 -2.18
C VAL A 69 -11.79 7.27 -3.14
N VAL A 70 -11.30 7.26 -4.38
CA VAL A 70 -11.73 8.15 -5.46
C VAL A 70 -12.73 7.40 -6.33
N ARG A 71 -14.02 7.74 -6.19
CA ARG A 71 -15.09 7.19 -7.05
C ARG A 71 -15.27 8.06 -8.29
N THR A 72 -14.91 7.54 -9.47
CA THR A 72 -15.01 8.25 -10.75
C THR A 72 -14.83 7.31 -11.94
N ARG A 73 -15.30 7.72 -13.12
CA ARG A 73 -14.92 7.12 -14.41
C ARG A 73 -14.08 8.04 -15.29
N ASP A 74 -13.67 9.20 -14.79
CA ASP A 74 -12.81 10.14 -15.52
C ASP A 74 -11.39 9.57 -15.64
N PRO A 75 -10.91 9.27 -16.87
CA PRO A 75 -9.58 8.70 -17.07
C PRO A 75 -8.45 9.57 -16.52
N GLN A 76 -8.60 10.90 -16.53
CA GLN A 76 -7.57 11.82 -16.03
C GLN A 76 -7.42 11.75 -14.51
N ARG A 77 -8.53 11.52 -13.79
CA ARG A 77 -8.51 11.32 -12.33
C ARG A 77 -8.04 9.92 -11.97
N LEU A 78 -8.45 8.91 -12.72
CA LEU A 78 -7.98 7.52 -12.54
C LEU A 78 -6.46 7.39 -12.75
N ALA A 79 -5.89 8.15 -13.69
CA ALA A 79 -4.44 8.19 -13.92
C ALA A 79 -3.65 8.72 -12.71
N GLN A 80 -4.29 9.44 -11.79
CA GLN A 80 -3.67 10.00 -10.57
C GLN A 80 -3.81 9.06 -9.36
N CYS A 81 -4.45 7.90 -9.52
CA CYS A 81 -4.63 6.93 -8.44
C CYS A 81 -3.50 5.89 -8.44
N ASP A 82 -3.07 5.51 -7.23
CA ASP A 82 -2.00 4.53 -7.00
C ASP A 82 -2.44 3.10 -7.37
N VAL A 83 -3.72 2.80 -7.17
CA VAL A 83 -4.33 1.50 -7.51
C VAL A 83 -5.74 1.72 -8.02
N LEU A 84 -6.14 0.96 -9.05
CA LEU A 84 -7.51 0.94 -9.57
C LEU A 84 -8.16 -0.41 -9.33
N VAL A 85 -9.42 -0.40 -8.90
CA VAL A 85 -10.26 -1.59 -8.72
C VAL A 85 -11.61 -1.37 -9.38
N ASP A 86 -12.08 -2.39 -10.11
CA ASP A 86 -13.41 -2.39 -10.74
C ASP A 86 -13.68 -1.24 -11.71
N VAL A 87 -12.60 -0.63 -12.23
CA VAL A 87 -12.65 0.49 -13.17
C VAL A 87 -11.35 0.60 -13.95
N GLY A 88 -11.42 1.21 -15.13
CA GLY A 88 -10.27 1.53 -15.97
C GLY A 88 -10.13 0.61 -17.19
N GLY A 89 -10.88 -0.49 -17.25
CA GLY A 89 -10.91 -1.40 -18.39
C GLY A 89 -9.62 -2.19 -18.59
N GLU A 90 -8.77 -2.30 -17.57
CA GLU A 90 -7.44 -2.92 -17.66
C GLU A 90 -7.14 -3.83 -16.44
N TYR A 91 -6.59 -5.01 -16.71
CA TYR A 91 -5.91 -5.83 -15.71
C TYR A 91 -4.42 -5.78 -15.98
N ASP A 92 -3.68 -5.13 -15.08
CA ASP A 92 -2.23 -4.98 -15.12
C ASP A 92 -1.71 -4.95 -13.67
N PRO A 93 -1.20 -6.08 -13.15
CA PRO A 93 -0.73 -6.15 -11.77
C PRO A 93 0.56 -5.36 -11.52
N GLU A 94 1.38 -5.08 -12.54
CA GLU A 94 2.58 -4.24 -12.38
C GLU A 94 2.21 -2.77 -12.16
N ARG A 95 1.10 -2.33 -12.74
CA ARG A 95 0.54 -0.98 -12.60
C ARG A 95 -0.60 -0.91 -11.58
N HIS A 96 -0.83 -1.96 -10.80
CA HIS A 96 -1.94 -2.06 -9.83
C HIS A 96 -3.31 -1.69 -10.44
N ARG A 97 -3.62 -2.27 -11.60
CA ARG A 97 -4.92 -2.16 -12.27
C ARG A 97 -5.63 -3.50 -12.15
N TYR A 98 -6.71 -3.53 -11.38
CA TYR A 98 -7.46 -4.74 -11.05
C TYR A 98 -8.91 -4.61 -11.49
N ASP A 99 -9.11 -4.39 -12.80
CA ASP A 99 -10.43 -4.43 -13.42
C ASP A 99 -10.63 -5.75 -14.16
N HIS A 100 -11.84 -6.29 -14.10
CA HIS A 100 -12.23 -7.59 -14.67
C HIS A 100 -13.32 -7.48 -15.77
N HIS A 101 -13.77 -6.27 -16.08
CA HIS A 101 -14.88 -5.99 -17.00
C HIS A 101 -14.55 -6.26 -18.49
N GLN A 102 -13.31 -6.55 -18.84
CA GLN A 102 -12.93 -6.79 -20.23
C GLN A 102 -13.59 -8.08 -20.73
N ARG A 103 -14.13 -8.06 -21.95
CA ARG A 103 -14.75 -9.26 -22.55
C ARG A 103 -13.79 -10.44 -22.65
N SER A 104 -12.51 -10.14 -22.88
CA SER A 104 -11.41 -11.12 -22.95
C SER A 104 -10.90 -11.58 -21.59
N PHE A 105 -11.30 -10.92 -20.50
CA PHE A 105 -10.79 -11.27 -19.17
C PHE A 105 -11.33 -12.65 -18.76
N ALA A 106 -10.40 -13.57 -18.49
CA ALA A 106 -10.70 -14.95 -18.14
C ALA A 106 -9.76 -15.47 -17.02
N GLN A 107 -9.12 -14.56 -16.28
CA GLN A 107 -8.15 -14.97 -15.26
C GLN A 107 -8.86 -15.57 -14.05
N SER A 108 -8.24 -16.61 -13.51
CA SER A 108 -8.59 -17.32 -12.28
C SER A 108 -7.35 -17.37 -11.39
N MET A 109 -7.48 -17.79 -10.13
CA MET A 109 -6.29 -18.03 -9.30
C MET A 109 -5.38 -19.08 -9.93
N GLN A 110 -5.92 -20.15 -10.51
CA GLN A 110 -5.12 -21.16 -11.20
C GLN A 110 -4.35 -20.59 -12.40
N SER A 111 -4.98 -19.74 -13.23
CA SER A 111 -4.29 -19.19 -14.41
C SER A 111 -3.19 -18.20 -14.04
N LEU A 112 -3.31 -17.52 -12.89
CA LEU A 112 -2.31 -16.59 -12.38
C LEU A 112 -1.26 -17.27 -11.49
N GLN A 113 -1.64 -18.33 -10.79
CA GLN A 113 -0.81 -19.11 -9.87
C GLN A 113 -1.05 -20.61 -10.14
N PRO A 114 -0.27 -21.25 -11.04
CA PRO A 114 -0.53 -22.63 -11.49
C PRO A 114 -0.58 -23.71 -10.42
N SER A 115 -0.03 -23.45 -9.23
CA SER A 115 -0.10 -24.36 -8.08
C SER A 115 -1.48 -24.37 -7.40
N LYS A 116 -2.35 -23.42 -7.73
CA LYS A 116 -3.66 -23.25 -7.09
C LYS A 116 -4.76 -23.96 -7.90
N PRO A 117 -5.77 -24.57 -7.25
CA PRO A 117 -6.79 -25.35 -7.95
C PRO A 117 -8.01 -24.53 -8.42
N TRP A 118 -8.20 -23.28 -7.96
CA TRP A 118 -9.44 -22.54 -8.23
C TRP A 118 -9.47 -21.94 -9.63
N THR A 119 -10.48 -22.35 -10.40
CA THR A 119 -10.70 -21.96 -11.80
C THR A 119 -11.78 -20.89 -11.96
N THR A 120 -12.44 -20.49 -10.87
CA THR A 120 -13.45 -19.43 -10.90
C THR A 120 -12.83 -18.13 -11.39
N LYS A 121 -13.48 -17.50 -12.38
CA LYS A 121 -13.08 -16.20 -12.91
C LYS A 121 -13.07 -15.16 -11.79
N LEU A 122 -11.98 -14.42 -11.68
CA LEU A 122 -11.81 -13.45 -10.59
C LEU A 122 -12.62 -12.17 -10.81
N SER A 123 -13.13 -11.64 -9.72
CA SER A 123 -13.62 -10.26 -9.61
C SER A 123 -12.46 -9.33 -9.23
N SER A 124 -12.71 -8.03 -9.11
CA SER A 124 -11.69 -7.06 -8.68
C SER A 124 -11.17 -7.35 -7.27
N ALA A 125 -12.05 -7.70 -6.32
CA ALA A 125 -11.65 -8.18 -4.99
C ALA A 125 -10.89 -9.50 -5.05
N GLY A 126 -11.30 -10.42 -5.94
CA GLY A 126 -10.59 -11.67 -6.17
C GLY A 126 -9.17 -11.46 -6.70
N LEU A 127 -8.98 -10.49 -7.60
CA LEU A 127 -7.67 -10.07 -8.08
C LEU A 127 -6.82 -9.46 -6.97
N VAL A 128 -7.37 -8.53 -6.18
CA VAL A 128 -6.68 -7.96 -5.02
C VAL A 128 -6.24 -9.06 -4.05
N TYR A 129 -7.12 -10.01 -3.74
CA TYR A 129 -6.78 -11.13 -2.85
C TYR A 129 -5.75 -12.08 -3.50
N CYS A 130 -5.81 -12.32 -4.80
CA CYS A 130 -4.80 -13.14 -5.50
C CYS A 130 -3.38 -12.53 -5.44
N HIS A 131 -3.26 -11.20 -5.45
CA HIS A 131 -1.96 -10.52 -5.43
C HIS A 131 -1.47 -10.18 -4.03
N PHE A 132 -2.38 -9.95 -3.08
CA PHE A 132 -2.04 -9.45 -1.75
C PHE A 132 -2.60 -10.28 -0.59
N GLY A 133 -3.31 -11.38 -0.87
CA GLY A 133 -4.03 -12.15 0.14
C GLY A 133 -3.12 -12.72 1.22
N SER A 134 -1.98 -13.30 0.84
CA SER A 134 -0.97 -13.79 1.78
C SER A 134 -0.45 -12.67 2.70
N GLU A 135 -0.09 -11.51 2.13
CA GLU A 135 0.37 -10.36 2.90
C GLU A 135 -0.72 -9.80 3.84
N ILE A 136 -1.96 -9.71 3.37
CA ILE A 136 -3.12 -9.30 4.18
C ILE A 136 -3.29 -10.24 5.37
N LEU A 137 -3.29 -11.56 5.11
CA LEU A 137 -3.41 -12.58 6.15
C LEU A 137 -2.25 -12.51 7.15
N ALA A 138 -1.03 -12.33 6.67
CA ALA A 138 0.17 -12.17 7.49
C ALA A 138 0.02 -10.98 8.46
N GLY A 139 -0.41 -9.82 7.93
CA GLY A 139 -0.65 -8.61 8.72
C GLY A 139 -1.76 -8.77 9.76
N LEU A 140 -2.86 -9.43 9.40
CA LEU A 140 -3.98 -9.68 10.32
C LEU A 140 -3.63 -10.67 11.43
N LEU A 141 -2.81 -11.68 11.14
CA LEU A 141 -2.42 -12.73 12.08
C LEU A 141 -1.18 -12.37 12.90
N GLY A 142 -0.43 -11.35 12.50
CA GLY A 142 0.87 -11.02 13.09
C GLY A 142 1.91 -12.13 12.88
N GLN A 143 1.85 -12.79 11.72
CA GLN A 143 2.72 -13.92 11.36
C GLN A 143 3.54 -13.58 10.10
N PRO A 144 4.68 -14.26 9.85
CA PRO A 144 5.35 -14.21 8.56
C PRO A 144 4.42 -14.67 7.42
N GLU A 145 4.56 -14.07 6.24
CA GLU A 145 3.75 -14.37 5.06
C GLU A 145 3.91 -15.82 4.58
N ASP A 146 5.11 -16.39 4.73
CA ASP A 146 5.43 -17.78 4.40
C ASP A 146 5.13 -18.76 5.54
N SER A 147 4.52 -18.31 6.64
CA SER A 147 4.17 -19.20 7.75
C SER A 147 3.19 -20.30 7.31
N PRO A 148 3.24 -21.50 7.92
CA PRO A 148 2.31 -22.57 7.59
C PRO A 148 0.84 -22.19 7.80
N VAL A 149 0.56 -21.30 8.76
CA VAL A 149 -0.80 -20.83 9.04
C VAL A 149 -1.30 -19.91 7.92
N VAL A 150 -0.50 -18.93 7.49
CA VAL A 150 -0.87 -18.04 6.38
C VAL A 150 -1.04 -18.84 5.10
N THR A 151 -0.09 -19.73 4.80
CA THR A 151 -0.17 -20.62 3.62
C THR A 151 -1.45 -21.45 3.66
N ALA A 152 -1.75 -22.09 4.79
CA ALA A 152 -2.94 -22.93 4.92
C ALA A 152 -4.26 -22.16 4.81
N LEU A 153 -4.31 -20.87 5.19
CA LEU A 153 -5.50 -20.02 5.05
C LEU A 153 -5.65 -19.42 3.66
N TYR A 154 -4.53 -19.01 3.05
CA TYR A 154 -4.52 -18.56 1.66
C TYR A 154 -4.93 -19.69 0.71
N ASP A 155 -4.68 -20.95 1.11
CA ASP A 155 -5.03 -22.15 0.35
C ASP A 155 -6.45 -22.71 0.59
N LYS A 156 -7.36 -21.93 1.18
CA LYS A 156 -8.76 -22.33 1.40
C LYS A 156 -9.69 -21.66 0.41
#